data_AF-A0A507QRV7-F1
#
_entry.id   AF-A0A507QRV7-F1
#
_cell.length_a   1.000
_cell.length_b   1.000
_cell.length_c   1.000
_cell.angle_alpha   90.00
_cell.angle_beta   90.00
_cell.angle_gamma   90.00
#
_symmetry.space_group_name_H-M   'P 1'
#
loop_
_entity.id
_entity.type
_entity.pdbx_description
1 polymer ?
#
loop_
_entity_poly.entity_id
_entity_poly.type
_entity_poly.pdbx_seq_one_letter_code
_entity_poly.pdbx_strand_id
1 'polypeptide(L)'
;MPPRSYATSISRTGNATVSPDTKKPNSFSIRGFRITTQQLPILKAGGIEEMTKKLGIAPPEMIFGDNYVTIEHENSGWGITFNAYDALDRVDKTGQAMLKVAYSREWQKSRERTYDGIKEVVKPFDWSYTTDYKGTLNSSGYKFEMTTEPIPIELLKRPDPILFFDNVILYEDELADNGVSMLSCKFDSTAETYVAYGITQKLFEACSSQADYRIPQASQKGVQIPKTETGEDLGIGQGWWYEDLGLLPTFSTWSQVTFLHMYLLTVRLRALPSRESLRTYSRHLIDHFSHNAEYRMDVLHGLTSRGIRNKYLKDLFIQWRGILAAYDEGLVKGDAVLGAAIWRNLWKANYTGPDGKDLDWTKVARVVAYMRRVLSELSKVNEADLVFALGRSGGKPGIFGHREVDKKLVE
;
A
#
# COMPACT_ATOMS: atom_id res chain seq x y z
N MET A 1 -41.42 -55.12 35.83
CA MET A 1 -40.38 -54.24 35.23
C MET A 1 -40.45 -54.34 33.73
N PRO A 2 -41.01 -53.34 33.03
CA PRO A 2 -40.82 -53.14 31.60
C PRO A 2 -39.87 -51.95 31.31
N PRO A 3 -39.22 -51.90 30.12
CA PRO A 3 -38.16 -50.94 29.85
C PRO A 3 -38.65 -49.61 29.25
N ARG A 4 -37.87 -48.58 29.58
CA ARG A 4 -37.98 -47.14 29.34
C ARG A 4 -38.42 -46.70 27.93
N SER A 5 -39.42 -45.82 27.90
CA SER A 5 -39.75 -44.92 26.79
C SER A 5 -39.08 -43.55 26.99
N TYR A 6 -38.37 -43.04 25.99
CA TYR A 6 -38.16 -41.60 25.83
C TYR A 6 -38.30 -41.25 24.35
N ALA A 7 -39.54 -40.96 23.96
CA ALA A 7 -39.86 -40.31 22.69
C ALA A 7 -39.82 -38.80 22.91
N THR A 8 -38.99 -38.13 22.12
CA THR A 8 -38.74 -36.70 22.12
C THR A 8 -40.00 -35.92 21.75
N SER A 9 -40.54 -35.12 22.68
CA SER A 9 -41.62 -34.18 22.40
C SER A 9 -41.05 -32.86 21.87
N ILE A 10 -41.55 -32.46 20.70
CA ILE A 10 -41.30 -31.17 20.05
C ILE A 10 -41.96 -30.06 20.87
N SER A 11 -41.19 -29.09 21.39
CA SER A 11 -41.69 -27.80 21.86
C SER A 11 -41.28 -26.69 20.88
N ARG A 12 -42.26 -26.16 20.15
CA ARG A 12 -42.15 -24.87 19.46
C ARG A 12 -41.98 -23.76 20.50
N THR A 13 -40.86 -23.05 20.47
CA THR A 13 -40.72 -21.77 21.16
C THR A 13 -40.13 -20.75 20.20
N GLY A 14 -40.98 -19.76 19.86
CA GLY A 14 -40.68 -18.39 19.46
C GLY A 14 -39.47 -18.12 18.56
N ASN A 15 -39.74 -17.71 17.33
CA ASN A 15 -38.86 -16.79 16.61
C ASN A 15 -38.79 -15.47 17.40
N ALA A 16 -37.81 -15.36 18.30
CA ALA A 16 -37.38 -14.06 18.80
C ALA A 16 -36.64 -13.37 17.65
N THR A 17 -37.27 -12.34 17.09
CA THR A 17 -36.63 -11.33 16.25
C THR A 17 -35.44 -10.75 17.02
N VAL A 18 -34.23 -11.06 16.57
CA VAL A 18 -33.00 -10.46 17.08
C VAL A 18 -32.98 -8.98 16.67
N SER A 19 -33.05 -8.08 17.64
CA SER A 19 -32.88 -6.64 17.42
C SER A 19 -31.48 -6.34 16.83
N PRO A 20 -31.31 -5.30 16.00
CA PRO A 20 -30.04 -5.06 15.29
C PRO A 20 -28.86 -4.57 16.15
N ASP A 21 -29.04 -4.35 17.45
CA ASP A 21 -28.27 -3.36 18.20
C ASP A 21 -27.13 -3.88 19.10
N THR A 22 -26.48 -5.01 18.81
CA THR A 22 -25.31 -5.42 19.62
C THR A 22 -24.14 -5.94 18.79
N LYS A 23 -23.68 -5.15 17.83
CA LYS A 23 -22.31 -5.33 17.32
C LYS A 23 -21.36 -4.84 18.41
N LYS A 24 -20.61 -5.75 19.03
CA LYS A 24 -19.61 -5.37 20.04
C LYS A 24 -18.55 -4.45 19.41
N PRO A 25 -18.12 -3.39 20.10
CA PRO A 25 -16.98 -2.58 19.68
C PRO A 25 -15.75 -3.46 19.48
N ASN A 26 -14.93 -3.12 18.49
CA ASN A 26 -13.63 -3.75 18.32
C ASN A 26 -12.67 -3.14 19.36
N SER A 27 -11.82 -3.95 19.97
CA SER A 27 -10.90 -3.48 21.01
C SER A 27 -9.56 -4.19 20.97
N PHE A 28 -8.50 -3.45 21.30
CA PHE A 28 -7.12 -3.94 21.31
C PHE A 28 -6.34 -3.29 22.46
N SER A 29 -5.61 -4.08 23.23
CA SER A 29 -4.80 -3.58 24.35
C SER A 29 -3.32 -3.90 24.18
N ILE A 30 -2.46 -2.92 24.43
CA ILE A 30 -1.01 -3.06 24.42
C ILE A 30 -0.35 -2.14 25.46
N ARG A 31 0.55 -2.70 26.28
CA ARG A 31 1.38 -1.94 27.24
C ARG A 31 0.59 -0.95 28.10
N GLY A 32 -0.59 -1.37 28.59
CA GLY A 32 -1.46 -0.54 29.44
C GLY A 32 -2.37 0.42 28.67
N PHE A 33 -2.22 0.55 27.35
CA PHE A 33 -3.17 1.25 26.49
C PHE A 33 -4.23 0.29 25.97
N ARG A 34 -5.49 0.74 25.94
CA ARG A 34 -6.62 0.07 25.31
C ARG A 34 -7.21 1.00 24.26
N ILE A 35 -7.33 0.50 23.04
CA ILE A 35 -7.99 1.16 21.92
C ILE A 35 -9.33 0.47 21.69
N THR A 36 -10.38 1.26 21.52
CA THR A 36 -11.74 0.79 21.24
C THR A 36 -12.29 1.55 20.04
N THR A 37 -12.84 0.83 19.07
CA THR A 37 -13.44 1.42 17.87
C THR A 37 -14.84 0.87 17.66
N GLN A 38 -15.76 1.75 17.28
CA GLN A 38 -17.14 1.38 16.97
C GLN A 38 -17.54 1.94 15.61
N GLN A 39 -18.14 1.06 14.81
CA GLN A 39 -18.70 1.39 13.51
C GLN A 39 -20.11 0.83 13.40
N LEU A 40 -21.09 1.71 13.38
CA LEU A 40 -22.51 1.46 13.21
C LEU A 40 -23.04 2.26 12.01
N PRO A 41 -24.25 1.94 11.51
CA PRO A 41 -24.88 2.68 10.42
C PRO A 41 -25.15 4.16 10.75
N ILE A 42 -25.52 4.93 9.73
CA ILE A 42 -25.98 6.32 9.90
C ILE A 42 -27.14 6.42 10.90
N LEU A 43 -27.23 7.54 11.62
CA LEU A 43 -28.34 7.79 12.52
C LEU A 43 -29.68 7.76 11.77
N LYS A 44 -30.70 7.24 12.45
CA LYS A 44 -32.10 7.33 11.99
C LYS A 44 -32.70 8.69 12.37
N ALA A 45 -33.85 9.02 11.79
CA ALA A 45 -34.54 10.29 11.99
C ALA A 45 -34.59 10.78 13.46
N GLY A 46 -34.96 9.92 14.40
CA GLY A 46 -35.02 10.30 15.82
C GLY A 46 -33.67 10.71 16.42
N GLY A 47 -32.58 10.03 16.06
CA GLY A 47 -31.23 10.39 16.51
C GLY A 47 -30.72 11.68 15.86
N ILE A 48 -31.09 11.91 14.59
CA ILE A 48 -30.79 13.16 13.88
C ILE A 48 -31.51 14.34 14.52
N GLU A 49 -32.79 14.20 14.86
CA GLU A 49 -33.58 15.24 15.53
C GLU A 49 -32.98 15.60 16.91
N GLU A 50 -32.62 14.59 17.71
CA GLU A 50 -32.00 14.81 19.01
C GLU A 50 -30.64 15.52 18.89
N MET A 51 -29.81 15.09 17.94
CA MET A 51 -28.50 15.71 17.69
C MET A 51 -28.65 17.15 17.18
N THR A 52 -29.61 17.40 16.28
CA THR A 52 -29.91 18.74 15.76
C THR A 52 -30.29 19.70 16.88
N LYS A 53 -31.18 19.26 17.77
CA LYS A 53 -31.63 20.06 18.92
C LYS A 53 -30.46 20.41 19.86
N LYS A 54 -29.56 19.46 20.11
CA LYS A 54 -28.39 19.67 20.96
C LYS A 54 -27.35 20.59 20.32
N LEU A 55 -27.04 20.38 19.04
CA LEU A 55 -26.01 21.15 18.32
C LEU A 55 -26.49 22.56 17.93
N GLY A 56 -27.79 22.74 17.68
CA GLY A 56 -28.37 23.97 17.12
C GLY A 56 -28.10 24.17 15.62
N ILE A 57 -27.59 23.13 14.94
CA ILE A 57 -27.37 23.06 13.49
C ILE A 57 -27.81 21.69 12.97
N ALA A 58 -28.22 21.62 11.70
CA ALA A 58 -28.55 20.35 11.05
C ALA A 58 -27.28 19.53 10.81
N PRO A 59 -27.21 18.26 11.27
CA PRO A 59 -26.08 17.38 11.01
C PRO A 59 -25.86 17.12 9.50
N PRO A 60 -24.67 16.63 9.13
CA PRO A 60 -24.37 16.11 7.79
C PRO A 60 -25.36 15.04 7.32
N GLU A 61 -25.51 14.90 6.00
CA GLU A 61 -26.39 13.88 5.37
C GLU A 61 -26.04 12.45 5.81
N MET A 62 -24.75 12.11 5.87
CA MET A 62 -24.27 10.81 6.36
C MET A 62 -23.62 10.98 7.73
N ILE A 63 -24.45 11.05 8.77
CA ILE A 63 -24.00 11.20 10.17
C ILE A 63 -23.92 9.85 10.89
N PHE A 64 -22.72 9.44 11.28
CA PHE A 64 -22.47 8.22 12.05
C PHE A 64 -22.33 8.54 13.55
N GLY A 65 -23.43 8.96 14.16
CA GLY A 65 -23.42 9.50 15.53
C GLY A 65 -22.96 8.53 16.62
N ASP A 66 -23.11 7.22 16.38
CA ASP A 66 -22.66 6.19 17.33
C ASP A 66 -21.23 5.72 17.05
N ASN A 67 -20.55 6.26 16.04
CA ASN A 67 -19.17 5.90 15.75
C ASN A 67 -18.21 6.64 16.67
N TYR A 68 -17.21 5.92 17.17
CA TYR A 68 -16.16 6.52 17.96
C TYR A 68 -14.85 5.72 17.88
N VAL A 69 -13.76 6.43 18.19
CA VAL A 69 -12.44 5.85 18.48
C VAL A 69 -12.03 6.35 19.85
N THR A 70 -11.71 5.44 20.77
CA THR A 70 -11.29 5.76 22.12
C THR A 70 -9.94 5.12 22.41
N ILE A 71 -9.01 5.90 22.95
CA ILE A 71 -7.69 5.45 23.43
C ILE A 71 -7.64 5.74 24.91
N GLU A 72 -7.40 4.72 25.73
CA GLU A 72 -7.33 4.84 27.19
C GLU A 72 -6.04 4.20 27.71
N HIS A 73 -5.44 4.79 28.72
CA HIS A 73 -4.37 4.16 29.50
C HIS A 73 -4.95 3.68 30.83
N GLU A 74 -5.08 2.36 30.96
CA GLU A 74 -5.83 1.70 32.03
C GLU A 74 -5.32 2.07 33.43
N ASN A 75 -4.00 2.25 33.57
CA ASN A 75 -3.38 2.51 34.87
C ASN A 75 -3.42 3.97 35.31
N SER A 76 -3.39 4.93 34.37
CA SER A 76 -3.41 6.36 34.71
C SER A 76 -4.80 6.97 34.61
N GLY A 77 -5.77 6.27 34.03
CA GLY A 77 -7.10 6.80 33.74
C GLY A 77 -7.10 7.90 32.66
N TRP A 78 -5.96 8.15 32.02
CA TRP A 78 -5.89 9.05 30.87
C TRP A 78 -6.63 8.44 29.68
N GLY A 79 -7.36 9.25 28.93
CA GLY A 79 -7.96 8.79 27.69
C GLY A 79 -8.42 9.94 26.80
N ILE A 80 -8.55 9.63 25.52
CA ILE A 80 -9.06 10.53 24.49
C ILE A 80 -10.05 9.78 23.60
N THR A 81 -11.16 10.43 23.28
CA THR A 81 -12.20 9.90 22.40
C THR A 81 -12.43 10.84 21.23
N PHE A 82 -12.65 10.27 20.04
CA PHE A 82 -13.04 10.97 18.83
C PHE A 82 -14.44 10.51 18.43
N ASN A 83 -15.40 11.43 18.37
CA ASN A 83 -16.78 11.14 17.99
C ASN A 83 -17.38 12.29 17.15
N ALA A 84 -18.48 12.01 16.46
CA ALA A 84 -19.10 12.97 15.55
C ALA A 84 -19.75 14.17 16.27
N TYR A 85 -20.36 13.95 17.44
CA TYR A 85 -21.07 15.00 18.17
C TYR A 85 -20.12 16.11 18.62
N ASP A 86 -19.05 15.76 19.33
CA ASP A 86 -18.08 16.73 19.85
C ASP A 86 -17.36 17.47 18.71
N ALA A 87 -17.16 16.78 17.58
CA ALA A 87 -16.61 17.39 16.38
C ALA A 87 -17.55 18.44 15.77
N LEU A 88 -18.84 18.12 15.66
CA LEU A 88 -19.85 19.03 15.13
C LEU A 88 -20.19 20.18 16.09
N ASP A 89 -20.01 19.99 17.41
CA ASP A 89 -20.27 21.04 18.38
C ASP A 89 -19.27 22.21 18.26
N ARG A 90 -18.07 21.91 17.75
CA ARG A 90 -16.98 22.86 17.47
C ARG A 90 -17.13 23.63 16.16
N VAL A 91 -18.10 23.28 15.31
CA VAL A 91 -18.38 24.00 14.06
C VAL A 91 -18.79 25.45 14.38
N ASP A 92 -18.35 26.42 13.58
CA ASP A 92 -18.71 27.82 13.78
C ASP A 92 -20.21 28.05 13.55
N LYS A 93 -20.93 28.38 14.62
CA LYS A 93 -22.37 28.68 14.63
C LYS A 93 -22.67 30.18 14.69
N THR A 94 -21.63 31.01 14.57
CA THR A 94 -21.72 32.47 14.64
C THR A 94 -21.72 33.13 13.26
N GLY A 95 -21.27 32.40 12.24
CA GLY A 95 -21.16 32.89 10.86
C GLY A 95 -19.99 33.86 10.63
N GLN A 96 -19.05 33.97 11.57
CA GLN A 96 -17.88 34.84 11.42
C GLN A 96 -16.87 34.28 10.41
N ALA A 97 -16.75 32.95 10.34
CA ALA A 97 -15.93 32.24 9.37
C ALA A 97 -16.73 31.79 8.12
N MET A 98 -17.87 32.43 7.83
CA MET A 98 -18.66 32.07 6.65
C MET A 98 -17.81 32.21 5.38
N LEU A 99 -17.52 31.07 4.76
CA LEU A 99 -16.98 30.99 3.41
C LEU A 99 -17.95 31.70 2.47
N LYS A 100 -17.66 32.97 2.16
CA LYS A 100 -18.41 33.78 1.19
C LYS A 100 -18.10 33.29 -0.23
N VAL A 101 -18.60 32.13 -0.58
CA VAL A 101 -18.58 31.62 -1.96
C VAL A 101 -19.97 31.80 -2.55
N ALA A 102 -20.05 32.05 -3.86
CA ALA A 102 -21.27 32.40 -4.59
C ALA A 102 -22.47 31.43 -4.41
N TYR A 103 -22.20 30.21 -3.93
CA TYR A 103 -23.15 29.10 -3.81
C TYR A 103 -23.79 28.92 -2.43
N SER A 104 -23.41 29.69 -1.41
CA SER A 104 -23.95 29.53 -0.04
C SER A 104 -25.48 29.69 0.05
N ARG A 105 -26.08 30.44 -0.88
CA ARG A 105 -27.54 30.59 -1.01
C ARG A 105 -28.25 29.34 -1.55
N GLU A 106 -27.56 28.51 -2.32
CA GLU A 106 -28.12 27.27 -2.89
C GLU A 106 -28.10 26.14 -1.86
N TRP A 107 -27.06 26.07 -1.02
CA TRP A 107 -26.98 25.15 0.12
C TRP A 107 -28.08 25.39 1.16
N GLN A 108 -28.36 26.66 1.47
CA GLN A 108 -29.49 27.03 2.33
C GLN A 108 -30.84 26.57 1.74
N LYS A 109 -31.06 26.80 0.44
CA LYS A 109 -32.33 26.47 -0.23
C LYS A 109 -32.56 24.98 -0.45
N SER A 110 -31.52 24.18 -0.73
CA SER A 110 -31.70 22.74 -0.94
C SER A 110 -32.03 22.03 0.38
N ARG A 111 -31.43 22.47 1.49
CA ARG A 111 -31.63 21.86 2.82
C ARG A 111 -32.86 22.35 3.55
N GLU A 112 -33.36 23.55 3.26
CA GLU A 112 -34.73 23.94 3.64
C GLU A 112 -35.78 22.96 3.09
N ARG A 113 -35.54 22.32 1.93
CA ARG A 113 -36.43 21.29 1.36
C ARG A 113 -36.23 19.89 1.95
N THR A 114 -35.02 19.52 2.34
CA THR A 114 -34.72 18.19 2.90
C THR A 114 -35.21 18.04 4.34
N TYR A 115 -35.26 19.14 5.11
CA TYR A 115 -35.62 19.16 6.52
C TYR A 115 -37.01 19.76 6.80
N ASP A 116 -38.00 19.46 5.97
CA ASP A 116 -39.38 20.01 6.00
C ASP A 116 -40.19 19.70 7.29
N GLY A 117 -39.54 19.21 8.35
CA GLY A 117 -40.12 18.89 9.66
C GLY A 117 -39.45 19.55 10.88
N ILE A 118 -38.26 20.15 10.76
CA ILE A 118 -37.53 20.71 11.91
C ILE A 118 -37.71 22.23 11.95
N LYS A 119 -38.76 22.69 12.65
CA LYS A 119 -39.11 24.12 12.83
C LYS A 119 -38.33 24.83 13.95
N GLU A 120 -37.15 24.37 14.34
CA GLU A 120 -36.31 25.07 15.31
C GLU A 120 -35.29 25.96 14.59
N VAL A 121 -35.09 27.16 15.14
CA VAL A 121 -34.23 28.23 14.58
C VAL A 121 -32.79 27.72 14.48
N VAL A 122 -32.39 27.27 13.28
CA VAL A 122 -31.02 26.87 12.98
C VAL A 122 -30.12 28.10 13.06
N LYS A 123 -29.06 28.03 13.89
CA LYS A 123 -28.09 29.12 13.99
C LYS A 123 -27.38 29.31 12.64
N PRO A 124 -27.06 30.54 12.23
CA PRO A 124 -26.30 30.76 11.01
C PRO A 124 -24.93 30.08 11.10
N PHE A 125 -24.69 29.10 10.23
CA PHE A 125 -23.41 28.41 10.06
C PHE A 125 -23.06 28.30 8.57
N ASP A 126 -21.81 27.96 8.27
CA ASP A 126 -21.23 28.02 6.92
C ASP A 126 -21.52 26.80 6.03
N TRP A 127 -22.24 25.81 6.55
CA TRP A 127 -22.61 24.54 5.89
C TRP A 127 -21.44 23.67 5.43
N SER A 128 -20.20 24.03 5.77
CA SER A 128 -19.02 23.26 5.39
C SER A 128 -18.70 22.15 6.40
N TYR A 129 -19.30 22.22 7.59
CA TYR A 129 -18.97 21.37 8.75
C TYR A 129 -17.49 21.41 9.11
N THR A 130 -16.80 22.53 8.82
CA THR A 130 -15.42 22.75 9.21
C THR A 130 -15.32 22.77 10.73
N THR A 131 -14.43 21.94 11.27
CA THR A 131 -14.22 21.78 12.69
C THR A 131 -12.73 21.80 13.01
N ASP A 132 -12.37 22.46 14.10
CA ASP A 132 -11.02 22.45 14.68
C ASP A 132 -10.92 21.43 15.83
N TYR A 133 -11.83 20.47 15.89
CA TYR A 133 -11.87 19.40 16.89
C TYR A 133 -10.59 18.56 16.89
N LYS A 134 -10.04 18.29 18.08
CA LYS A 134 -8.78 17.56 18.29
C LYS A 134 -8.95 16.32 19.17
N GLY A 135 -10.19 15.88 19.40
CA GLY A 135 -10.53 14.83 20.35
C GLY A 135 -10.99 15.37 21.71
N THR A 136 -11.74 14.54 22.43
CA THR A 136 -12.32 14.82 23.74
C THR A 136 -11.53 14.06 24.81
N LEU A 137 -10.91 14.79 25.73
CA LEU A 137 -10.15 14.20 26.83
C LEU A 137 -11.09 13.71 27.94
N ASN A 138 -10.78 12.53 28.50
CA ASN A 138 -11.44 12.02 29.70
C ASN A 138 -11.03 12.86 30.92
N SER A 139 -12.00 13.21 31.77
CA SER A 139 -11.88 14.24 32.82
C SER A 139 -10.89 13.94 33.95
N SER A 140 -10.43 12.71 34.05
CA SER A 140 -9.62 12.16 35.16
C SER A 140 -8.10 12.09 34.86
N GLY A 141 -7.65 12.50 33.67
CA GLY A 141 -6.26 12.33 33.23
C GLY A 141 -5.42 13.62 33.12
N TYR A 142 -4.17 13.45 32.67
CA TYR A 142 -3.26 14.54 32.27
C TYR A 142 -3.86 15.38 31.15
N LYS A 143 -3.78 16.71 31.28
CA LYS A 143 -4.22 17.66 30.24
C LYS A 143 -3.13 17.86 29.20
N PHE A 144 -3.53 18.16 27.97
CA PHE A 144 -2.57 18.58 26.95
C PHE A 144 -1.99 19.95 27.28
N GLU A 145 -0.70 20.10 27.03
CA GLU A 145 0.05 21.35 27.16
C GLU A 145 0.59 21.77 25.79
N MET A 146 0.82 23.07 25.60
CA MET A 146 1.47 23.54 24.38
C MET A 146 2.93 23.10 24.38
N THR A 147 3.38 22.55 23.25
CA THR A 147 4.76 22.16 23.03
C THR A 147 5.24 22.62 21.66
N THR A 148 6.54 22.86 21.53
CA THR A 148 7.23 23.09 20.26
C THR A 148 7.87 21.83 19.72
N GLU A 149 7.82 20.72 20.46
CA GLU A 149 8.33 19.43 20.01
C GLU A 149 7.54 18.93 18.81
N PRO A 150 8.19 18.70 17.65
CA PRO A 150 7.50 18.19 16.48
C PRO A 150 7.22 16.69 16.64
N ILE A 151 6.20 16.21 15.92
CA ILE A 151 5.96 14.77 15.78
C ILE A 151 7.23 14.12 15.19
N PRO A 152 7.79 13.07 15.80
CA PRO A 152 9.01 12.44 15.33
C PRO A 152 8.74 11.58 14.09
N ILE A 153 8.66 12.23 12.92
CA ILE A 153 8.32 11.60 11.63
C ILE A 153 9.23 10.40 11.31
N GLU A 154 10.50 10.42 11.72
CA GLU A 154 11.41 9.29 11.50
C GLU A 154 11.01 8.02 12.25
N LEU A 155 10.33 8.14 13.41
CA LEU A 155 9.78 6.98 14.11
C LEU A 155 8.55 6.41 13.38
N LEU A 156 7.74 7.27 12.74
CA LEU A 156 6.58 6.84 11.94
C LEU A 156 6.99 6.15 10.63
N LYS A 157 8.21 6.38 10.14
CA LYS A 157 8.76 5.73 8.95
C LYS A 157 9.34 4.34 9.22
N ARG A 158 9.43 3.91 10.49
CA ARG A 158 10.00 2.62 10.86
C ARG A 158 9.08 1.47 10.45
N PRO A 159 9.64 0.35 9.96
CA PRO A 159 8.87 -0.83 9.62
C PRO A 159 8.60 -1.67 10.88
N ASP A 160 7.72 -1.18 11.75
CA ASP A 160 7.24 -1.93 12.91
C ASP A 160 5.92 -2.66 12.53
N PRO A 161 5.64 -3.87 13.04
CA PRO A 161 4.45 -4.64 12.68
C PRO A 161 3.16 -4.04 13.25
N ILE A 162 2.13 -3.95 12.42
CA ILE A 162 0.80 -3.45 12.82
C ILE A 162 0.07 -4.52 13.60
N LEU A 163 -0.27 -4.18 14.84
CA LEU A 163 -0.98 -5.08 15.73
C LEU A 163 -2.50 -4.88 15.67
N PHE A 164 -2.92 -3.72 15.19
CA PHE A 164 -4.30 -3.24 15.14
C PHE A 164 -4.45 -2.06 14.17
N PHE A 165 -5.44 -2.13 13.28
CA PHE A 165 -5.80 -1.06 12.35
C PHE A 165 -7.31 -0.92 12.29
N ASP A 166 -7.80 0.32 12.26
CA ASP A 166 -9.19 0.63 11.98
C ASP A 166 -9.35 2.03 11.35
N ASN A 167 -10.38 2.21 10.53
CA ASN A 167 -10.74 3.48 9.90
C ASN A 167 -12.22 3.79 10.14
N VAL A 168 -12.50 4.68 11.10
CA VAL A 168 -13.85 5.00 11.55
C VAL A 168 -14.31 6.32 10.94
N ILE A 169 -15.33 6.28 10.09
CA ILE A 169 -15.98 7.48 9.53
C ILE A 169 -16.92 8.06 10.60
N LEU A 170 -16.83 9.36 10.85
CA LEU A 170 -17.68 10.06 11.83
C LEU A 170 -18.85 10.78 11.15
N TYR A 171 -18.58 11.50 10.07
CA TYR A 171 -19.62 12.07 9.21
C TYR A 171 -19.11 12.33 7.80
N GLU A 172 -20.04 12.39 6.85
CA GLU A 172 -19.82 12.75 5.46
C GLU A 172 -21.01 13.56 4.91
N ASP A 173 -20.73 14.47 3.98
CA ASP A 173 -21.70 15.35 3.35
C ASP A 173 -21.26 15.72 1.93
N GLU A 174 -22.15 15.64 0.95
CA GLU A 174 -21.85 15.97 -0.46
C GLU A 174 -22.09 17.46 -0.81
N LEU A 175 -22.36 18.30 0.19
CA LEU A 175 -22.55 19.76 0.04
C LEU A 175 -23.52 20.10 -1.11
N ALA A 176 -24.60 19.31 -1.24
CA ALA A 176 -25.55 19.38 -2.35
C ALA A 176 -24.87 19.34 -3.73
N ASP A 177 -24.07 18.30 -3.99
CA ASP A 177 -23.32 18.05 -5.24
C ASP A 177 -22.23 19.09 -5.57
N ASN A 178 -21.84 19.95 -4.62
CA ASN A 178 -20.83 20.99 -4.84
C ASN A 178 -19.45 20.65 -4.25
N GLY A 179 -19.31 19.49 -3.60
CA GLY A 179 -18.06 19.05 -2.99
C GLY A 179 -18.26 17.89 -2.03
N VAL A 180 -17.29 17.69 -1.13
CA VAL A 180 -17.42 16.70 -0.05
C VAL A 180 -16.84 17.30 1.23
N SER A 181 -17.57 17.19 2.33
CA SER A 181 -17.07 17.38 3.69
C SER A 181 -17.09 16.03 4.40
N MET A 182 -15.94 15.56 4.87
CA MET A 182 -15.82 14.27 5.54
C MET A 182 -14.86 14.36 6.72
N LEU A 183 -15.27 13.79 7.86
CA LEU A 183 -14.41 13.55 9.00
C LEU A 183 -14.31 12.05 9.27
N SER A 184 -13.08 11.54 9.28
CA SER A 184 -12.76 10.16 9.65
C SER A 184 -11.57 10.10 10.60
N CYS A 185 -11.60 9.15 11.52
CA CYS A 185 -10.50 8.84 12.42
C CYS A 185 -9.87 7.52 11.99
N LYS A 186 -8.62 7.58 11.55
CA LYS A 186 -7.81 6.40 11.22
C LYS A 186 -6.89 6.13 12.39
N PHE A 187 -7.04 4.96 12.97
CA PHE A 187 -6.10 4.46 13.95
C PHE A 187 -5.29 3.35 13.32
N ASP A 188 -3.98 3.59 13.23
CA ASP A 188 -3.03 2.59 12.80
C ASP A 188 -2.03 2.42 13.93
N SER A 189 -2.00 1.23 14.52
CA SER A 189 -0.93 0.90 15.45
C SER A 189 0.42 0.68 14.74
N THR A 190 0.54 0.90 13.40
CA THR A 190 1.75 1.34 12.64
C THR A 190 1.63 1.45 11.08
N ALA A 191 1.22 2.59 10.52
CA ALA A 191 1.51 3.10 9.15
C ALA A 191 1.58 2.17 7.88
N GLU A 192 0.65 1.24 7.59
CA GLU A 192 0.84 0.19 6.55
C GLU A 192 1.18 0.69 5.14
N THR A 193 0.42 1.63 4.57
CA THR A 193 0.58 2.02 3.15
C THR A 193 1.86 2.83 2.92
N TYR A 194 2.24 3.68 3.88
CA TYR A 194 3.46 4.49 3.78
C TYR A 194 4.71 3.64 4.06
N VAL A 195 4.62 2.71 5.02
CA VAL A 195 5.68 1.73 5.29
C VAL A 195 5.82 0.77 4.12
N ALA A 196 4.74 0.23 3.58
CA ALA A 196 4.77 -0.64 2.40
C ALA A 196 5.36 0.09 1.20
N TYR A 197 5.01 1.35 0.95
CA TYR A 197 5.62 2.15 -0.11
C TYR A 197 7.14 2.31 0.08
N GLY A 198 7.58 2.68 1.29
CA GLY A 198 9.01 2.87 1.59
C GLY A 198 9.82 1.57 1.60
N ILE A 199 9.27 0.48 2.11
CA ILE A 199 9.86 -0.87 2.05
C ILE A 199 9.97 -1.31 0.60
N THR A 200 8.88 -1.26 -0.16
CA THR A 200 8.87 -1.70 -1.56
C THR A 200 9.78 -0.85 -2.44
N GLN A 201 10.00 0.43 -2.10
CA GLN A 201 11.00 1.25 -2.75
C GLN A 201 12.40 0.66 -2.55
N LYS A 202 12.79 0.37 -1.31
CA LYS A 202 14.11 -0.25 -1.01
C LYS A 202 14.25 -1.64 -1.63
N LEU A 203 13.18 -2.44 -1.60
CA LEU A 203 13.15 -3.75 -2.25
C LEU A 203 13.35 -3.61 -3.77
N PHE A 204 12.66 -2.65 -4.39
CA PHE A 204 12.81 -2.35 -5.81
C PHE A 204 14.22 -1.84 -6.15
N GLU A 205 14.80 -0.95 -5.34
CA GLU A 205 16.18 -0.47 -5.51
C GLU A 205 17.18 -1.64 -5.46
N ALA A 206 16.96 -2.61 -4.57
CA ALA A 206 17.76 -3.83 -4.50
C ALA A 206 17.62 -4.70 -5.77
N CYS A 207 16.44 -4.75 -6.41
CA CYS A 207 16.23 -5.41 -7.70
C CYS A 207 16.89 -4.65 -8.87
N SER A 208 16.64 -3.35 -8.96
CA SER A 208 17.08 -2.48 -10.06
C SER A 208 18.60 -2.31 -10.09
N SER A 209 19.26 -2.35 -8.94
CA SER A 209 20.72 -2.23 -8.83
C SER A 209 21.49 -3.45 -9.37
N GLN A 210 20.84 -4.60 -9.58
CA GLN A 210 21.53 -5.83 -10.01
C GLN A 210 22.09 -5.74 -11.42
N ALA A 211 21.43 -5.00 -12.31
CA ALA A 211 21.88 -4.75 -13.68
C ALA A 211 21.84 -3.26 -13.99
N ASP A 212 22.31 -2.44 -13.04
CA ASP A 212 22.41 -1.01 -13.29
C ASP A 212 23.49 -0.71 -14.33
N TYR A 213 23.25 0.33 -15.12
CA TYR A 213 24.13 0.77 -16.19
C TYR A 213 24.08 2.28 -16.33
N ARG A 214 25.13 2.84 -16.94
CA ARG A 214 25.24 4.27 -17.22
C ARG A 214 25.46 4.50 -18.70
N ILE A 215 24.99 5.64 -19.20
CA ILE A 215 25.30 6.12 -20.55
C ILE A 215 25.97 7.49 -20.40
N PRO A 216 27.32 7.53 -20.24
CA PRO A 216 28.04 8.80 -20.05
C PRO A 216 27.79 9.83 -21.15
N GLN A 217 27.51 9.37 -22.37
CA GLN A 217 27.24 10.20 -23.54
C GLN A 217 25.86 10.86 -23.49
N ALA A 218 24.90 10.35 -22.72
CA ALA A 218 23.52 10.87 -22.68
C ALA A 218 23.44 12.30 -22.14
N SER A 219 24.37 12.72 -21.28
CA SER A 219 24.47 14.08 -20.76
C SER A 219 25.30 15.03 -21.64
N GLN A 220 25.90 14.53 -22.72
CA GLN A 220 26.80 15.29 -23.59
C GLN A 220 26.06 15.73 -24.87
N LYS A 221 25.94 17.05 -25.08
CA LYS A 221 25.28 17.58 -26.29
C LYS A 221 26.07 17.19 -27.55
N GLY A 222 25.38 16.56 -28.51
CA GLY A 222 25.92 16.24 -29.83
C GLY A 222 26.76 14.96 -29.92
N VAL A 223 26.90 14.21 -28.82
CA VAL A 223 27.62 12.93 -28.82
C VAL A 223 26.64 11.80 -29.10
N GLN A 224 26.95 10.94 -30.08
CA GLN A 224 26.14 9.77 -30.36
C GLN A 224 26.31 8.70 -29.28
N ILE A 225 25.19 8.15 -28.83
CA ILE A 225 25.19 7.01 -27.92
C ILE A 225 25.57 5.76 -28.72
N PRO A 226 26.53 4.94 -28.25
CA PRO A 226 26.86 3.68 -28.90
C PRO A 226 25.62 2.79 -29.03
N LYS A 227 25.50 2.06 -30.13
CA LYS A 227 24.36 1.17 -30.36
C LYS A 227 24.82 -0.26 -30.59
N THR A 228 23.99 -1.20 -30.15
CA THR A 228 24.08 -2.61 -30.51
C THR A 228 23.75 -2.80 -31.99
N GLU A 229 24.05 -3.98 -32.54
CA GLU A 229 23.69 -4.34 -33.92
C GLU A 229 22.19 -4.24 -34.21
N THR A 230 21.36 -4.45 -33.19
CA THR A 230 19.90 -4.33 -33.27
C THR A 230 19.39 -2.90 -33.00
N GLY A 231 20.29 -1.92 -32.85
CA GLY A 231 19.97 -0.50 -32.70
C GLY A 231 19.64 -0.03 -31.26
N GLU A 232 19.73 -0.91 -30.27
CA GLU A 232 19.57 -0.54 -28.85
C GLU A 232 20.74 0.28 -28.36
N ASP A 233 20.50 1.31 -27.54
CA ASP A 233 21.55 2.07 -26.90
C ASP A 233 22.35 1.18 -25.94
N LEU A 234 23.67 1.27 -26.06
CA LEU A 234 24.65 0.49 -25.32
C LEU A 234 25.35 1.39 -24.29
N GLY A 235 25.18 1.04 -23.02
CA GLY A 235 25.82 1.72 -21.90
C GLY A 235 27.09 1.04 -21.41
N ILE A 236 27.41 1.34 -20.14
CA ILE A 236 28.49 0.71 -19.37
C ILE A 236 27.86 0.18 -18.09
N GLY A 237 27.97 -1.13 -17.89
CA GLY A 237 27.50 -1.84 -16.69
C GLY A 237 28.66 -2.60 -16.03
N GLN A 238 28.49 -2.97 -14.77
CA GLN A 238 29.48 -3.74 -13.99
C GLN A 238 28.82 -4.94 -13.30
N GLY A 239 29.63 -5.93 -12.96
CA GLY A 239 29.20 -7.11 -12.22
C GLY A 239 28.84 -8.31 -13.10
N TRP A 240 28.57 -9.43 -12.45
CA TRP A 240 28.53 -10.76 -13.05
C TRP A 240 27.51 -10.92 -14.19
N TRP A 241 26.40 -10.17 -14.18
CA TRP A 241 25.43 -10.17 -15.28
C TRP A 241 26.07 -9.74 -16.61
N TYR A 242 27.03 -8.81 -16.56
CA TYR A 242 27.72 -8.30 -17.75
C TYR A 242 29.07 -8.99 -17.95
N GLU A 243 29.87 -9.13 -16.89
CA GLU A 243 31.25 -9.62 -16.97
C GLU A 243 31.31 -11.15 -17.14
N ASP A 244 30.49 -11.90 -16.39
CA ASP A 244 30.54 -13.36 -16.38
C ASP A 244 29.55 -13.98 -17.38
N LEU A 245 28.33 -13.43 -17.44
CA LEU A 245 27.31 -13.91 -18.38
C LEU A 245 27.43 -13.27 -19.77
N GLY A 246 28.12 -12.12 -19.89
CA GLY A 246 28.30 -11.45 -21.17
C GLY A 246 27.04 -10.76 -21.71
N LEU A 247 26.06 -10.43 -20.85
CA LEU A 247 24.91 -9.65 -21.29
C LEU A 247 25.36 -8.23 -21.64
N LEU A 248 24.64 -7.56 -22.54
CA LEU A 248 24.93 -6.17 -22.90
C LEU A 248 24.23 -5.20 -21.92
N PRO A 249 24.88 -4.11 -21.49
CA PRO A 249 24.29 -3.08 -20.64
C PRO A 249 23.32 -2.19 -21.42
N THR A 250 22.13 -2.72 -21.72
CA THR A 250 21.03 -2.02 -22.39
C THR A 250 19.80 -1.91 -21.49
N PHE A 251 18.86 -1.03 -21.85
CA PHE A 251 17.57 -0.91 -21.17
C PHE A 251 16.80 -2.24 -21.15
N SER A 252 16.88 -3.03 -22.22
CA SER A 252 16.24 -4.34 -22.30
C SER A 252 16.83 -5.30 -21.27
N THR A 253 18.16 -5.39 -21.18
CA THR A 253 18.81 -6.23 -20.17
C THR A 253 18.47 -5.78 -18.75
N TRP A 254 18.54 -4.48 -18.47
CA TRP A 254 18.16 -3.94 -17.15
C TRP A 254 16.73 -4.29 -16.78
N SER A 255 15.76 -4.09 -17.68
CA SER A 255 14.36 -4.38 -17.38
C SER A 255 14.11 -5.87 -17.13
N GLN A 256 14.70 -6.76 -17.92
CA GLN A 256 14.53 -8.21 -17.77
C GLN A 256 15.22 -8.76 -16.50
N VAL A 257 16.42 -8.29 -16.18
CA VAL A 257 17.09 -8.65 -14.91
C VAL A 257 16.33 -8.07 -13.71
N THR A 258 15.83 -6.84 -13.80
CA THR A 258 15.00 -6.24 -12.74
C THR A 258 13.72 -7.05 -12.53
N PHE A 259 13.03 -7.45 -13.60
CA PHE A 259 11.86 -8.33 -13.53
C PHE A 259 12.19 -9.69 -12.91
N LEU A 260 13.33 -10.29 -13.23
CA LEU A 260 13.76 -11.54 -12.59
C LEU A 260 13.83 -11.39 -11.07
N HIS A 261 14.43 -10.32 -10.57
CA HIS A 261 14.52 -10.09 -9.12
C HIS A 261 13.17 -9.71 -8.49
N MET A 262 12.36 -8.89 -9.17
CA MET A 262 10.99 -8.59 -8.74
C MET A 262 10.14 -9.87 -8.67
N TYR A 263 10.34 -10.82 -9.59
CA TYR A 263 9.69 -12.12 -9.56
C TYR A 263 10.11 -12.93 -8.32
N LEU A 264 11.41 -13.01 -8.02
CA LEU A 264 11.91 -13.69 -6.82
C LEU A 264 11.29 -13.13 -5.54
N LEU A 265 11.15 -11.79 -5.45
CA LEU A 265 10.42 -11.16 -4.36
C LEU A 265 8.93 -11.49 -4.37
N THR A 266 8.29 -11.43 -5.54
CA THR A 266 6.87 -11.74 -5.67
C THR A 266 6.56 -13.16 -5.18
N VAL A 267 7.41 -14.14 -5.50
CA VAL A 267 7.29 -15.51 -4.98
C VAL A 267 7.33 -15.53 -3.45
N ARG A 268 8.28 -14.81 -2.83
CA ARG A 268 8.37 -14.70 -1.36
C ARG A 268 7.20 -13.94 -0.74
N LEU A 269 6.73 -12.88 -1.38
CA LEU A 269 5.61 -12.06 -0.93
C LEU A 269 4.27 -12.83 -1.03
N ARG A 270 4.15 -13.80 -1.93
CA ARG A 270 2.97 -14.68 -1.99
C ARG A 270 2.82 -15.58 -0.76
N ALA A 271 3.89 -15.76 0.03
CA ALA A 271 3.86 -16.47 1.30
C ALA A 271 3.52 -15.56 2.51
N LEU A 272 3.19 -14.29 2.28
CA LEU A 272 2.69 -13.40 3.35
C LEU A 272 1.33 -13.88 3.89
N PRO A 273 1.06 -13.67 5.19
CA PRO A 273 -0.18 -14.14 5.82
C PRO A 273 -1.43 -13.42 5.26
N SER A 274 -1.29 -12.19 4.80
CA SER A 274 -2.38 -11.38 4.24
C SER A 274 -2.31 -11.29 2.72
N ARG A 275 -3.41 -11.65 2.05
CA ARG A 275 -3.59 -11.42 0.61
C ARG A 275 -3.63 -9.95 0.25
N GLU A 276 -4.06 -9.09 1.16
CA GLU A 276 -4.12 -7.64 0.94
C GLU A 276 -2.72 -7.03 0.92
N SER A 277 -1.87 -7.40 1.88
CA SER A 277 -0.47 -6.96 1.90
C SER A 277 0.28 -7.42 0.65
N LEU A 278 0.06 -8.66 0.17
CA LEU A 278 0.59 -9.10 -1.14
C LEU A 278 0.17 -8.16 -2.28
N ARG A 279 -1.12 -7.79 -2.38
CA ARG A 279 -1.62 -6.91 -3.45
C ARG A 279 -0.98 -5.53 -3.35
N THR A 280 -0.89 -4.97 -2.16
CA THR A 280 -0.28 -3.66 -1.91
C THR A 280 1.20 -3.65 -2.29
N TYR A 281 1.97 -4.64 -1.83
CA TYR A 281 3.39 -4.76 -2.17
C TYR A 281 3.61 -4.97 -3.67
N SER A 282 2.80 -5.84 -4.29
CA SER A 282 2.89 -6.13 -5.73
C SER A 282 2.59 -4.88 -6.57
N ARG A 283 1.59 -4.08 -6.16
CA ARG A 283 1.25 -2.81 -6.81
C ARG A 283 2.41 -1.81 -6.69
N HIS A 284 2.92 -1.59 -5.49
CA HIS A 284 4.01 -0.62 -5.31
C HIS A 284 5.30 -1.03 -6.02
N LEU A 285 5.65 -2.33 -6.05
CA LEU A 285 6.81 -2.81 -6.81
C LEU A 285 6.71 -2.48 -8.31
N ILE A 286 5.54 -2.64 -8.93
CA ILE A 286 5.36 -2.30 -10.35
C ILE A 286 5.29 -0.78 -10.57
N ASP A 287 4.76 -0.02 -9.62
CA ASP A 287 4.75 1.45 -9.68
C ASP A 287 6.18 2.01 -9.64
N HIS A 288 7.01 1.52 -8.71
CA HIS A 288 8.43 1.89 -8.60
C HIS A 288 9.21 1.54 -9.87
N PHE A 289 8.98 0.34 -10.42
CA PHE A 289 9.56 -0.05 -11.71
C PHE A 289 9.14 0.90 -12.83
N SER A 290 7.85 1.23 -12.93
CA SER A 290 7.31 2.08 -13.99
C SER A 290 7.90 3.49 -13.94
N HIS A 291 8.01 4.08 -12.75
CA HIS A 291 8.65 5.38 -12.56
C HIS A 291 10.15 5.35 -12.94
N ASN A 292 10.89 4.32 -12.51
CA ASN A 292 12.31 4.22 -12.85
C ASN A 292 12.54 3.94 -14.34
N ALA A 293 11.68 3.12 -14.95
CA ALA A 293 11.69 2.85 -16.38
C ALA A 293 11.41 4.13 -17.18
N GLU A 294 10.40 4.91 -16.80
CA GLU A 294 10.10 6.20 -17.44
C GLU A 294 11.29 7.16 -17.33
N TYR A 295 11.88 7.28 -16.13
CA TYR A 295 13.06 8.10 -15.90
C TYR A 295 14.24 7.69 -16.80
N ARG A 296 14.54 6.39 -16.90
CA ARG A 296 15.63 5.90 -17.77
C ARG A 296 15.34 6.16 -19.24
N MET A 297 14.11 5.93 -19.70
CA MET A 297 13.71 6.21 -21.09
C MET A 297 13.92 7.69 -21.44
N ASP A 298 13.54 8.60 -20.55
CA ASP A 298 13.70 10.03 -20.77
C ASP A 298 15.17 10.46 -20.67
N VAL A 299 15.82 10.17 -19.54
CA VAL A 299 17.13 10.73 -19.20
C VAL A 299 18.30 10.00 -19.88
N LEU A 300 18.26 8.67 -19.98
CA LEU A 300 19.36 7.89 -20.56
C LEU A 300 19.20 7.68 -22.07
N HIS A 301 17.96 7.61 -22.55
CA HIS A 301 17.65 7.24 -23.94
C HIS A 301 17.02 8.37 -24.76
N GLY A 302 16.82 9.55 -24.17
CA GLY A 302 16.31 10.73 -24.87
C GLY A 302 14.89 10.57 -25.40
N LEU A 303 14.09 9.62 -24.87
CA LEU A 303 12.70 9.40 -25.26
C LEU A 303 11.79 10.43 -24.59
N THR A 304 11.90 11.68 -25.00
CA THR A 304 11.18 12.83 -24.41
C THR A 304 9.68 12.83 -24.69
N SER A 305 9.22 12.09 -25.71
CA SER A 305 7.80 11.96 -26.03
C SER A 305 7.06 11.09 -25.02
N ARG A 306 6.17 11.70 -24.23
CA ARG A 306 5.32 11.03 -23.24
C ARG A 306 4.45 9.93 -23.84
N GLY A 307 3.92 10.15 -25.05
CA GLY A 307 3.11 9.15 -25.76
C GLY A 307 3.90 7.89 -26.11
N ILE A 308 5.16 8.05 -26.54
CA ILE A 308 6.06 6.93 -26.81
C ILE A 308 6.38 6.19 -25.50
N ARG A 309 6.78 6.91 -24.44
CA ARG A 309 7.07 6.30 -23.13
C ARG A 309 5.88 5.50 -22.58
N ASN A 310 4.67 6.05 -22.65
CA ASN A 310 3.46 5.35 -22.21
C ASN A 310 3.19 4.06 -23.00
N LYS A 311 3.50 4.03 -24.30
CA LYS A 311 3.40 2.80 -25.09
C LYS A 311 4.43 1.75 -24.61
N TYR A 312 5.68 2.15 -24.46
CA TYR A 312 6.73 1.26 -23.93
C TYR A 312 6.41 0.73 -22.53
N LEU A 313 5.90 1.56 -21.62
CA LEU A 313 5.48 1.14 -20.28
C LEU A 313 4.36 0.09 -20.32
N LYS A 314 3.39 0.23 -21.24
CA LYS A 314 2.35 -0.79 -21.45
C LYS A 314 2.94 -2.09 -21.97
N ASP A 315 3.88 -2.03 -22.90
CA ASP A 315 4.56 -3.21 -23.45
C ASP A 315 5.37 -3.92 -22.34
N LEU A 316 6.10 -3.17 -21.51
CA LEU A 316 6.81 -3.69 -20.34
C LEU A 316 5.88 -4.33 -19.32
N PHE A 317 4.70 -3.75 -19.07
CA PHE A 317 3.71 -4.33 -18.17
C PHE A 317 3.17 -5.68 -18.68
N ILE A 318 2.99 -5.82 -20.00
CA ILE A 318 2.62 -7.10 -20.62
C ILE A 318 3.76 -8.11 -20.48
N GLN A 319 5.01 -7.69 -20.73
CA GLN A 319 6.20 -8.54 -20.53
C GLN A 319 6.31 -9.03 -19.09
N TRP A 320 6.12 -8.15 -18.10
CA TRP A 320 6.09 -8.51 -16.68
C TRP A 320 5.10 -9.63 -16.38
N ARG A 321 3.87 -9.54 -16.91
CA ARG A 321 2.86 -10.60 -16.73
C ARG A 321 3.25 -11.91 -17.41
N GLY A 322 3.90 -11.84 -18.58
CA GLY A 322 4.46 -13.01 -19.26
C GLY A 322 5.57 -13.68 -18.46
N ILE A 323 6.44 -12.88 -17.83
CA ILE A 323 7.51 -13.35 -16.94
C ILE A 323 6.95 -14.06 -15.72
N LEU A 324 5.96 -13.46 -15.04
CA LEU A 324 5.28 -14.10 -13.91
C LEU A 324 4.79 -15.50 -14.28
N ALA A 325 4.04 -15.63 -15.38
CA ALA A 325 3.50 -16.91 -15.81
C ALA A 325 4.59 -17.93 -16.19
N ALA A 326 5.59 -17.49 -16.97
CA ALA A 326 6.64 -18.37 -17.47
C ALA A 326 7.58 -18.88 -16.37
N TYR A 327 7.94 -18.00 -15.42
CA TYR A 327 8.79 -18.42 -14.30
C TYR A 327 8.00 -19.24 -13.29
N ASP A 328 6.71 -18.97 -13.05
CA ASP A 328 5.85 -19.82 -12.23
C ASP A 328 5.76 -21.23 -12.83
N GLU A 329 5.56 -21.34 -14.15
CA GLU A 329 5.59 -22.61 -14.87
C GLU A 329 6.95 -23.31 -14.73
N GLY A 330 8.06 -22.57 -14.91
CA GLY A 330 9.41 -23.10 -14.76
C GLY A 330 9.71 -23.64 -13.37
N LEU A 331 9.27 -22.94 -12.31
CA LEU A 331 9.47 -23.41 -10.94
C LEU A 331 8.77 -24.75 -10.67
N VAL A 332 7.58 -24.94 -11.25
CA VAL A 332 6.74 -26.14 -11.07
C VAL A 332 7.18 -27.30 -11.95
N LYS A 333 7.45 -27.05 -13.24
CA LYS A 333 7.75 -28.11 -14.22
C LYS A 333 9.22 -28.56 -14.22
N GLY A 334 10.12 -27.76 -13.67
CA GLY A 334 11.53 -28.12 -13.49
C GLY A 334 12.51 -27.23 -14.23
N ASP A 335 13.80 -27.48 -13.98
CA ASP A 335 14.89 -26.57 -14.32
C ASP A 335 15.09 -26.35 -15.83
N ALA A 336 14.78 -27.35 -16.66
CA ALA A 336 14.82 -27.18 -18.12
C ALA A 336 13.78 -26.17 -18.62
N VAL A 337 12.57 -26.20 -18.05
CA VAL A 337 11.49 -25.26 -18.42
C VAL A 337 11.81 -23.86 -17.89
N LEU A 338 12.35 -23.76 -16.67
CA LEU A 338 12.83 -22.49 -16.13
C LEU A 338 13.97 -21.91 -16.95
N GLY A 339 14.94 -22.74 -17.36
CA GLY A 339 16.04 -22.37 -18.23
C GLY A 339 15.57 -21.84 -19.59
N ALA A 340 14.57 -22.49 -20.21
CA ALA A 340 13.97 -22.00 -21.45
C ALA A 340 13.30 -20.64 -21.28
N ALA A 341 12.61 -20.40 -20.16
CA ALA A 341 12.01 -19.10 -19.86
C ALA A 341 13.07 -18.02 -19.64
N ILE A 342 14.14 -18.32 -18.89
CA ILE A 342 15.28 -17.42 -18.68
C ILE A 342 15.96 -17.07 -20.01
N TRP A 343 16.25 -18.07 -20.83
CA TRP A 343 16.87 -17.90 -22.15
C TRP A 343 16.03 -16.98 -23.06
N ARG A 344 14.72 -17.20 -23.12
CA ARG A 344 13.81 -16.35 -23.90
C ARG A 344 13.82 -14.90 -23.44
N ASN A 345 13.92 -14.65 -22.13
CA ASN A 345 13.82 -13.31 -21.56
C ASN A 345 15.17 -12.56 -21.53
N LEU A 346 16.24 -13.19 -21.05
CA LEU A 346 17.56 -12.56 -20.90
C LEU A 346 18.38 -12.59 -22.19
N TRP A 347 18.30 -13.68 -22.95
CA TRP A 347 19.01 -13.84 -24.23
C TRP A 347 18.12 -13.63 -25.45
N LYS A 348 16.89 -13.14 -25.26
CA LYS A 348 15.94 -12.82 -26.34
C LYS A 348 15.69 -14.00 -27.29
N ALA A 349 15.75 -15.23 -26.78
CA ALA A 349 15.67 -16.46 -27.55
C ALA A 349 16.75 -16.58 -28.66
N ASN A 350 17.90 -15.93 -28.47
CA ASN A 350 19.02 -16.03 -29.39
C ASN A 350 19.94 -17.20 -29.00
N TYR A 351 20.40 -17.93 -30.01
CA TYR A 351 21.37 -19.02 -29.87
C TYR A 351 22.81 -18.52 -29.95
N THR A 352 23.03 -17.25 -30.30
CA THR A 352 24.34 -16.62 -30.32
C THR A 352 24.47 -15.55 -29.23
N GLY A 353 25.63 -15.52 -28.57
CA GLY A 353 26.01 -14.47 -27.65
C GLY A 353 26.34 -13.16 -28.38
N PRO A 354 26.50 -12.05 -27.64
CA PRO A 354 26.89 -10.77 -28.22
C PRO A 354 28.26 -10.76 -28.91
N ASP A 355 29.09 -11.76 -28.64
CA ASP A 355 30.39 -11.97 -29.29
C ASP A 355 30.28 -12.76 -30.61
N GLY A 356 29.06 -13.08 -31.05
CA GLY A 356 28.78 -13.82 -32.29
C GLY A 356 29.04 -15.33 -32.19
N LYS A 357 29.38 -15.85 -31.00
CA LYS A 357 29.60 -17.28 -30.78
C LYS A 357 28.32 -17.96 -30.30
N ASP A 358 28.29 -19.28 -30.41
CA ASP A 358 27.20 -20.07 -29.84
C ASP A 358 27.04 -19.80 -28.34
N LEU A 359 25.79 -19.74 -27.90
CA LEU A 359 25.43 -19.49 -26.52
C LEU A 359 25.96 -20.63 -25.63
N ASP A 360 26.81 -20.26 -24.68
CA ASP A 360 27.21 -21.16 -23.61
C ASP A 360 26.02 -21.42 -22.67
N TRP A 361 25.38 -22.58 -22.83
CA TRP A 361 24.23 -23.00 -22.04
C TRP A 361 24.53 -23.11 -20.54
N THR A 362 25.79 -23.22 -20.14
CA THR A 362 26.15 -23.17 -18.71
C THR A 362 25.77 -21.83 -18.09
N LYS A 363 25.78 -20.74 -18.86
CA LYS A 363 25.32 -19.41 -18.40
C LYS A 363 23.84 -19.40 -18.04
N VAL A 364 23.00 -20.07 -18.84
CA VAL A 364 21.56 -20.20 -18.56
C VAL A 364 21.35 -21.06 -17.31
N ALA A 365 22.05 -22.19 -17.21
CA ALA A 365 21.99 -23.06 -16.03
C ALA A 365 22.46 -22.35 -14.75
N ARG A 366 23.47 -21.47 -14.83
CA ARG A 366 23.92 -20.65 -13.69
C ARG A 366 22.82 -19.72 -13.19
N VAL A 367 22.04 -19.10 -14.09
CA VAL A 367 20.89 -18.28 -13.68
C VAL A 367 19.77 -19.12 -13.05
N VAL A 368 19.55 -20.34 -13.54
CA VAL A 368 18.62 -21.30 -12.91
C VAL A 368 19.07 -21.63 -11.47
N ALA A 369 20.33 -22.01 -11.30
CA ALA A 369 20.91 -22.32 -9.99
C ALA A 369 20.82 -21.11 -9.04
N TYR A 370 21.15 -19.92 -9.55
CA TYR A 370 20.99 -18.65 -8.84
C TYR A 370 19.55 -18.42 -8.37
N MET A 371 18.55 -18.56 -9.25
CA MET A 371 17.14 -18.37 -8.88
C MET A 371 16.69 -19.37 -7.81
N ARG A 372 17.08 -20.64 -7.93
CA ARG A 372 16.77 -21.68 -6.93
C ARG A 372 17.40 -21.36 -5.57
N ARG A 373 18.68 -20.95 -5.55
CA ARG A 373 19.38 -20.55 -4.33
C ARG A 373 18.69 -19.35 -3.69
N VAL A 374 18.44 -18.29 -4.46
CA VAL A 374 17.83 -17.06 -3.94
C VAL A 374 16.44 -17.34 -3.37
N LEU A 375 15.59 -18.13 -4.03
CA LEU A 375 14.29 -18.51 -3.47
C LEU A 375 14.43 -19.32 -2.17
N SER A 376 15.37 -20.27 -2.12
CA SER A 376 15.65 -21.04 -0.92
C SER A 376 16.12 -20.15 0.24
N GLU A 377 16.97 -19.16 -0.03
CA GLU A 377 17.41 -18.20 0.98
C GLU A 377 16.28 -17.26 1.41
N LEU A 378 15.54 -16.67 0.48
CA LEU A 378 14.39 -15.80 0.76
C LEU A 378 13.32 -16.50 1.60
N SER A 379 13.10 -17.80 1.39
CA SER A 379 12.14 -18.59 2.17
C SER A 379 12.46 -18.65 3.67
N LYS A 380 13.73 -18.42 4.04
CA LYS A 380 14.23 -18.46 5.42
C LYS A 380 14.26 -17.09 6.08
N VAL A 381 13.98 -16.01 5.33
CA VAL A 381 14.04 -14.64 5.82
C VAL A 381 12.67 -14.21 6.36
N ASN A 382 12.65 -13.62 7.54
CA ASN A 382 11.45 -12.99 8.08
C ASN A 382 11.09 -11.75 7.25
N GLU A 383 9.80 -11.43 7.13
CA GLU A 383 9.32 -10.28 6.38
C GLU A 383 10.00 -8.96 6.79
N ALA A 384 10.11 -8.73 8.10
CA ALA A 384 10.74 -7.52 8.65
C ALA A 384 12.23 -7.37 8.24
N ASP A 385 12.89 -8.49 7.94
CA ASP A 385 14.30 -8.54 7.60
C ASP A 385 14.57 -8.54 6.09
N LEU A 386 13.53 -8.60 5.24
CA LEU A 386 13.69 -8.72 3.79
C LEU A 386 14.58 -7.62 3.21
N VAL A 387 14.36 -6.37 3.59
CA VAL A 387 15.16 -5.24 3.11
C VAL A 387 16.64 -5.39 3.49
N PHE A 388 16.91 -5.80 4.73
CA PHE A 388 18.28 -5.98 5.23
C PHE A 388 18.98 -7.18 4.58
N ALA A 389 18.24 -8.26 4.31
CA ALA A 389 18.77 -9.48 3.72
C ALA A 389 19.13 -9.32 2.24
N LEU A 390 18.44 -8.43 1.52
CA LEU A 390 18.78 -8.07 0.13
C LEU A 390 19.98 -7.12 0.06
N GLY A 391 20.14 -6.24 1.05
CA GLY A 391 21.26 -5.32 1.16
C GLY A 391 22.58 -6.01 1.52
N ARG A 392 23.71 -5.33 1.26
CA ARG A 392 25.01 -5.73 1.83
C ARG A 392 25.01 -5.40 3.32
N SER A 393 25.22 -6.41 4.17
CA SER A 393 25.39 -6.25 5.62
C SER A 393 26.71 -6.89 6.06
N GLY A 394 27.55 -6.12 6.76
CA GLY A 394 28.78 -6.63 7.38
C GLY A 394 29.82 -7.23 6.42
N GLY A 395 29.94 -6.73 5.19
CA GLY A 395 30.91 -7.21 4.20
C GLY A 395 30.53 -8.51 3.48
N LYS A 396 29.39 -9.14 3.84
CA LYS A 396 28.85 -10.27 3.09
C LYS A 396 27.94 -9.78 1.95
N PRO A 397 28.01 -10.39 0.75
CA PRO A 397 27.06 -10.09 -0.32
C PRO A 397 25.64 -10.45 0.14
N GLY A 398 24.69 -9.53 -0.13
CA GLY A 398 23.27 -9.78 0.13
C GLY A 398 22.75 -10.97 -0.67
N ILE A 399 21.51 -11.41 -0.42
CA ILE A 399 20.94 -12.63 -1.02
C ILE A 399 21.03 -12.61 -2.56
N PHE A 400 20.80 -11.46 -3.19
CA PHE A 400 20.90 -11.30 -4.64
C PHE A 400 22.32 -11.31 -5.20
N GLY A 401 23.34 -11.21 -4.34
CA GLY A 401 24.73 -11.26 -4.78
C GLY A 401 25.10 -12.60 -5.41
N HIS A 402 25.96 -12.54 -6.41
CA HIS A 402 26.60 -13.72 -7.00
C HIS A 402 27.39 -14.49 -5.92
N ARG A 403 27.32 -15.83 -5.99
CA ARG A 403 28.10 -16.71 -5.11
C ARG A 403 28.74 -17.81 -5.94
N GLU A 404 29.97 -18.16 -5.59
CA GLU A 404 30.71 -19.27 -6.24
C GLU A 404 29.97 -20.61 -6.22
N VAL A 405 29.06 -20.83 -5.26
CA VAL A 405 28.23 -22.03 -5.24
C VAL A 405 27.32 -22.13 -6.46
N ASP A 406 26.84 -21.01 -7.01
CA ASP A 406 25.98 -21.01 -8.21
C ASP A 406 26.74 -21.50 -9.43
N LYS A 407 28.04 -21.17 -9.50
CA LYS A 407 28.96 -21.63 -10.54
C LYS A 407 29.27 -23.11 -10.40
N LYS A 408 29.61 -23.56 -9.18
CA LYS A 408 29.95 -24.96 -8.86
C LYS A 408 28.79 -25.95 -9.02
N LEU A 409 27.54 -25.49 -8.98
CA LEU A 409 26.37 -26.34 -9.21
C LEU A 409 26.17 -26.71 -10.69
N VAL A 410 26.88 -26.01 -11.59
CA VAL A 410 26.73 -26.14 -13.05
C VAL A 410 27.99 -26.71 -13.70
N GLU A 411 29.16 -26.51 -13.08
CA GLU A 411 30.43 -27.18 -13.41
C GLU A 411 30.43 -28.63 -12.93
#